data_AF-A0A6I1R154-F1
#
_entry.id   AF-A0A6I1R154-F1
#
_cell.length_a   1.000
_cell.length_b   1.000
_cell.length_c   1.000
_cell.angle_alpha   90.00
_cell.angle_beta   90.00
_cell.angle_gamma   90.00
#
_symmetry.space_group_name_H-M   'P 1'
#
loop_
_entity.id
_entity.type
_entity.pdbx_description
1 polymer ?
#
loop_
_entity_poly.entity_id
_entity_poly.type
_entity_poly.pdbx_seq_one_letter_code
_entity_poly.pdbx_strand_id
1 'polypeptide(L)'
;SMRSIRYGTQPQPASAKAGARTDRYLVWNEDWKVEGDANNHTISVNDRGTQLRLRLKSLKPPVLHGQNGHSQKGAGEGRASYYYSLTRMQTEGELTIGGKREKVRGLSWMDHEFGSNQLGEDQIGWDWFSIQLDNQSELMLYLMRRKDGSIDPYSSGTVVYADARTRHLTLKDYRVEVLGRWKSPKSGADYPIKWKVSIPSEQIELEITPHFPEQELITNRSTRVTYWEGAVRVTGTIEKKTVGGAGYVEMTGYASKLKI
;
A
#
# COMPACT_ATOMS: atom_id res chain seq x y z
N SER A 1 -23.44 -7.90 12.37
CA SER A 1 -22.78 -9.19 12.60
C SER A 1 -21.87 -9.46 11.41
N MET A 2 -20.56 -9.60 11.63
CA MET A 2 -19.61 -9.82 10.54
C MET A 2 -19.32 -11.32 10.50
N ARG A 3 -19.76 -12.01 9.44
CA ARG A 3 -19.46 -13.43 9.24
C ARG A 3 -18.12 -13.55 8.54
N SER A 4 -17.23 -14.38 9.09
CA SER A 4 -16.01 -14.81 8.42
C SER A 4 -16.36 -15.38 7.05
N ILE A 5 -15.73 -14.88 5.99
CA ILE A 5 -15.82 -15.51 4.67
C ILE A 5 -14.88 -16.72 4.71
N ARG A 6 -15.44 -17.91 4.89
CA ARG A 6 -14.71 -19.18 4.69
C ARG A 6 -14.85 -19.59 3.23
N TYR A 7 -13.73 -19.86 2.58
CA TYR A 7 -13.70 -20.37 1.21
C TYR A 7 -14.19 -21.82 1.20
N GLY A 8 -15.40 -22.03 0.69
CA GLY A 8 -15.95 -23.34 0.35
C GLY A 8 -16.24 -23.36 -1.15
N THR A 9 -15.82 -24.42 -1.82
CA THR A 9 -16.11 -24.73 -3.22
C THR A 9 -17.60 -25.02 -3.42
N GLN A 10 -18.42 -23.97 -3.55
CA GLN A 10 -19.77 -24.08 -4.07
C GLN A 10 -20.07 -22.97 -5.09
N PRO A 11 -20.81 -23.27 -6.17
CA PRO A 11 -21.22 -22.27 -7.15
C PRO A 11 -22.13 -21.24 -6.47
N GLN A 12 -21.71 -19.98 -6.40
CA GLN A 12 -22.46 -18.94 -5.70
C GLN A 12 -23.63 -18.38 -6.54
N PRO A 13 -24.82 -18.17 -5.92
CA PRO A 13 -26.00 -17.61 -6.56
C PRO A 13 -25.85 -16.09 -6.81
N ALA A 14 -26.67 -15.57 -7.72
CA ALA A 14 -26.72 -14.17 -8.18
C ALA A 14 -27.08 -13.10 -7.11
N SER A 15 -26.95 -13.40 -5.82
CA SER A 15 -27.42 -12.57 -4.68
C SER A 15 -26.35 -12.18 -3.66
N ALA A 16 -25.07 -12.49 -3.90
CA ALA A 16 -24.02 -12.18 -2.94
C ALA A 16 -23.66 -10.68 -2.97
N LYS A 17 -23.91 -9.99 -1.85
CA LYS A 17 -23.54 -8.57 -1.65
C LYS A 17 -22.04 -8.32 -1.74
N ALA A 18 -21.19 -9.30 -1.48
CA ALA A 18 -19.75 -9.19 -1.66
C ALA A 18 -19.18 -10.52 -2.12
N GLY A 19 -18.06 -10.49 -2.85
CA GLY A 19 -17.40 -11.69 -3.31
C GLY A 19 -16.17 -11.42 -4.17
N ALA A 20 -15.54 -12.51 -4.60
CA ALA A 20 -14.44 -12.51 -5.54
C ALA A 20 -14.56 -13.71 -6.49
N ARG A 21 -14.12 -13.55 -7.73
CA ARG A 21 -13.98 -14.64 -8.69
C ARG A 21 -12.61 -15.28 -8.57
N THR A 22 -12.54 -16.59 -8.80
CA THR A 22 -11.30 -17.37 -8.81
C THR A 22 -10.75 -17.60 -10.21
N ASP A 23 -11.57 -17.39 -11.24
CA ASP A 23 -11.26 -17.64 -12.66
C ASP A 23 -10.87 -16.37 -13.44
N ARG A 24 -11.10 -15.19 -12.86
CA ARG A 24 -10.72 -13.89 -13.41
C ARG A 24 -10.55 -12.88 -12.29
N TYR A 25 -9.86 -11.77 -12.57
CA TYR A 25 -9.77 -10.69 -11.60
C TYR A 25 -11.10 -9.93 -11.52
N LEU A 26 -11.89 -10.25 -10.51
CA LEU A 26 -13.12 -9.55 -10.15
C LEU A 26 -13.34 -9.68 -8.65
N VAL A 27 -13.38 -8.55 -7.94
CA VAL A 27 -13.70 -8.44 -6.51
C VAL A 27 -14.77 -7.37 -6.35
N TRP A 28 -15.80 -7.63 -5.55
CA TRP A 28 -16.87 -6.67 -5.30
C TRP A 28 -17.34 -6.67 -3.84
N ASN A 29 -17.87 -5.51 -3.41
CA ASN A 29 -18.55 -5.31 -2.15
C ASN A 29 -19.63 -4.23 -2.32
N GLU A 30 -20.89 -4.64 -2.35
CA GLU A 30 -22.06 -3.87 -2.72
C GLU A 30 -21.82 -3.14 -4.05
N ASP A 31 -21.84 -1.81 -4.07
CA ASP A 31 -21.65 -1.01 -5.28
C ASP A 31 -20.17 -0.75 -5.61
N TRP A 32 -19.24 -1.41 -4.90
CA TRP A 32 -17.80 -1.27 -5.13
C TRP A 32 -17.30 -2.48 -5.88
N LYS A 33 -16.50 -2.25 -6.92
CA LYS A 33 -15.97 -3.31 -7.77
C LYS A 33 -14.61 -2.93 -8.34
N VAL A 34 -13.70 -3.90 -8.36
CA VAL A 34 -12.51 -3.89 -9.22
C VAL A 34 -12.56 -5.13 -10.10
N GLU A 35 -12.28 -4.95 -11.39
CA GLU A 35 -12.22 -6.06 -12.34
C GLU A 35 -11.15 -5.82 -13.41
N GLY A 36 -10.67 -6.87 -14.06
CA GLY A 36 -9.67 -6.72 -15.10
C GLY A 36 -8.93 -7.99 -15.47
N ASP A 37 -7.74 -7.78 -16.03
CA ASP A 37 -6.74 -8.79 -16.32
C ASP A 37 -5.41 -8.44 -15.66
N ALA A 38 -4.32 -9.12 -16.03
CA ALA A 38 -2.99 -8.93 -15.44
C ALA A 38 -2.41 -7.51 -15.62
N ASN A 39 -2.91 -6.72 -16.57
CA ASN A 39 -2.37 -5.39 -16.90
C ASN A 39 -3.43 -4.28 -16.86
N ASN A 40 -4.70 -4.59 -17.11
CA ASN A 40 -5.75 -3.60 -17.25
C ASN A 40 -6.80 -3.81 -16.18
N HIS A 41 -7.06 -2.79 -15.36
CA HIS A 41 -8.10 -2.80 -14.34
C HIS A 41 -9.14 -1.72 -14.60
N THR A 42 -10.38 -1.99 -14.18
CA THR A 42 -11.43 -1.01 -14.02
C THR A 42 -11.88 -0.98 -12.57
N ILE A 43 -11.94 0.22 -11.98
CA ILE A 43 -12.45 0.44 -10.63
C ILE A 43 -13.76 1.21 -10.74
N SER A 44 -14.79 0.72 -10.05
CA SER A 44 -16.08 1.38 -9.89
C SER A 44 -16.42 1.43 -8.41
N VAL A 45 -16.60 2.63 -7.86
CA VAL A 45 -17.05 2.83 -6.48
C VAL A 45 -18.23 3.78 -6.50
N ASN A 46 -19.25 3.46 -5.72
CA ASN A 46 -20.34 4.38 -5.37
C ASN A 46 -20.56 4.25 -3.86
N ASP A 47 -20.28 5.31 -3.10
CA ASP A 47 -20.53 5.38 -1.67
C ASP A 47 -20.97 6.79 -1.30
N ARG A 48 -22.17 6.90 -0.70
CA ARG A 48 -22.64 8.13 -0.03
C ARG A 48 -22.45 9.42 -0.86
N GLY A 49 -22.72 9.35 -2.17
CA GLY A 49 -22.63 10.48 -3.09
C GLY A 49 -21.24 10.74 -3.69
N THR A 50 -20.24 9.93 -3.32
CA THR A 50 -18.95 9.87 -3.98
C THR A 50 -18.94 8.73 -4.99
N GLN A 51 -18.57 9.03 -6.23
CA GLN A 51 -18.40 8.02 -7.28
C GLN A 51 -17.02 8.07 -7.88
N LEU A 52 -16.41 6.91 -8.08
CA LEU A 52 -15.13 6.75 -8.76
C LEU A 52 -15.31 5.78 -9.91
N ARG A 53 -14.91 6.16 -11.12
CA ARG A 53 -14.87 5.29 -12.29
C ARG A 53 -13.52 5.45 -12.96
N LEU A 54 -12.63 4.48 -12.78
CA LEU A 54 -11.26 4.56 -13.28
C LEU A 54 -10.94 3.39 -14.19
N ARG A 55 -10.09 3.66 -15.19
CA ARG A 55 -9.38 2.68 -15.99
C ARG A 55 -7.90 2.81 -15.69
N LEU A 56 -7.27 1.67 -15.41
CA LEU A 56 -5.88 1.58 -15.02
C LEU A 56 -5.18 0.64 -16.01
N LYS A 57 -4.03 1.05 -16.53
CA LYS A 57 -3.20 0.24 -17.43
C LYS A 57 -1.78 0.19 -16.90
N SER A 58 -1.27 -1.00 -16.60
CA SER A 58 0.12 -1.19 -16.19
C SER A 58 1.07 -0.74 -17.30
N LEU A 59 2.05 0.07 -16.93
CA LEU A 59 3.12 0.55 -17.81
C LEU A 59 4.40 -0.28 -17.65
N LYS A 60 4.46 -1.14 -16.63
CA LYS A 60 5.57 -2.02 -16.34
C LYS A 60 5.10 -3.46 -16.06
N PRO A 61 5.98 -4.47 -16.23
CA PRO A 61 5.69 -5.82 -15.78
C PRO A 61 5.41 -5.88 -14.27
N PRO A 62 4.71 -6.93 -13.79
CA PRO A 62 4.56 -7.17 -12.37
C PRO A 62 5.91 -7.30 -11.66
N VAL A 63 6.01 -6.73 -10.47
CA VAL A 63 7.19 -6.77 -9.61
C VAL A 63 6.95 -7.79 -8.51
N LEU A 64 7.76 -8.85 -8.47
CA LEU A 64 7.74 -9.81 -7.36
C LEU A 64 8.57 -9.26 -6.19
N HIS A 65 7.99 -9.24 -5.00
CA HIS A 65 8.65 -8.76 -3.78
C HIS A 65 9.29 -9.91 -3.00
N GLY A 66 10.18 -9.56 -2.07
CA GLY A 66 10.94 -10.56 -1.30
C GLY A 66 11.84 -11.40 -2.20
N GLN A 67 11.92 -12.70 -1.90
CA GLN A 67 12.68 -13.67 -2.70
C GLN A 67 11.74 -14.35 -3.67
N ASN A 68 11.73 -13.90 -4.93
CA ASN A 68 10.88 -14.43 -6.01
C ASN A 68 9.38 -14.46 -5.66
N GLY A 69 8.88 -13.40 -5.00
CA GLY A 69 7.49 -13.27 -4.58
C GLY A 69 7.24 -13.74 -3.15
N HIS A 70 8.14 -14.51 -2.55
CA HIS A 70 8.04 -14.92 -1.15
C HIS A 70 8.60 -13.82 -0.23
N SER A 71 7.70 -13.09 0.44
CA SER A 71 8.02 -11.96 1.31
C SER A 71 7.86 -12.35 2.77
N GLN A 72 8.98 -12.58 3.46
CA GLN A 72 8.99 -12.88 4.89
C GLN A 72 8.82 -11.62 5.73
N LYS A 73 7.95 -11.67 6.74
CA LYS A 73 7.54 -10.54 7.58
C LYS A 73 7.86 -10.73 9.06
N GLY A 74 8.40 -11.89 9.45
CA GLY A 74 8.83 -12.19 10.80
C GLY A 74 9.56 -13.54 10.90
N ALA A 75 10.10 -13.82 12.08
CA ALA A 75 10.82 -15.07 12.34
C ALA A 75 9.88 -16.29 12.41
N GLY A 76 10.31 -17.42 11.86
CA GLY A 76 9.59 -18.69 11.92
C GLY A 76 8.73 -19.00 10.69
N GLU A 77 8.30 -20.25 10.58
CA GLU A 77 7.42 -20.71 9.50
C GLU A 77 6.05 -20.03 9.55
N GLY A 78 5.45 -19.80 8.38
CA GLY A 78 4.12 -19.18 8.29
C GLY A 78 4.07 -17.70 8.65
N ARG A 79 5.22 -16.99 8.64
CA ARG A 79 5.29 -15.52 8.74
C ARG A 79 5.74 -14.89 7.42
N ALA A 80 5.12 -15.32 6.33
CA ALA A 80 5.44 -14.86 4.98
C ALA A 80 4.22 -14.84 4.07
N SER A 81 4.27 -14.01 3.05
CA SER A 81 3.21 -13.91 2.05
C SER A 81 3.78 -14.02 0.66
N TYR A 82 2.95 -14.45 -0.29
CA TYR A 82 3.21 -14.20 -1.70
C TYR A 82 2.79 -12.78 -2.03
N TYR A 83 3.68 -12.01 -2.63
CA TYR A 83 3.51 -10.57 -2.76
C TYR A 83 4.10 -10.06 -4.08
N TYR A 84 3.25 -9.40 -4.86
CA TYR A 84 3.67 -8.69 -6.06
C TYR A 84 2.89 -7.39 -6.24
N SER A 85 3.43 -6.53 -7.10
CA SER A 85 2.83 -5.23 -7.42
C SER A 85 2.76 -4.95 -8.91
N LEU A 86 1.75 -4.17 -9.31
CA LEU A 86 1.80 -3.35 -10.51
C LEU A 86 2.19 -1.94 -10.08
N THR A 87 3.49 -1.67 -10.12
CA THR A 87 4.08 -0.49 -9.47
C THR A 87 3.82 0.82 -10.20
N ARG A 88 3.38 0.76 -11.46
CA ARG A 88 3.12 1.93 -12.29
C ARG A 88 1.97 1.69 -13.25
N MET A 89 0.76 2.02 -12.80
CA MET A 89 -0.44 1.99 -13.64
C MET A 89 -0.82 3.39 -14.08
N GLN A 90 -0.93 3.62 -15.40
CA GLN A 90 -1.56 4.81 -15.94
C GLN A 90 -3.04 4.79 -15.60
N THR A 91 -3.53 5.85 -14.96
CA THR A 91 -4.90 5.94 -14.47
C THR A 91 -5.62 7.11 -15.12
N GLU A 92 -6.82 6.86 -15.62
CA GLU A 92 -7.72 7.87 -16.16
C GLU A 92 -9.16 7.54 -15.79
N GLY A 93 -10.02 8.57 -15.69
CA GLY A 93 -11.43 8.34 -15.45
C GLY A 93 -12.15 9.55 -14.89
N GLU A 94 -13.13 9.29 -14.04
CA GLU A 94 -14.03 10.31 -13.50
C GLU A 94 -14.21 10.14 -12.00
N LEU A 95 -14.23 11.28 -11.31
CA LEU A 95 -14.55 11.42 -9.89
C LEU A 95 -15.80 12.28 -9.77
N THR A 96 -16.80 11.82 -9.02
CA THR A 96 -17.96 12.63 -8.64
C THR A 96 -17.96 12.84 -7.13
N ILE A 97 -17.95 14.09 -6.68
CA ILE A 97 -18.06 14.47 -5.26
C ILE A 97 -19.02 15.65 -5.15
N GLY A 98 -19.98 15.59 -4.22
CA GLY A 98 -20.96 16.67 -4.03
C GLY A 98 -21.77 16.97 -5.30
N GLY A 99 -22.05 15.94 -6.10
CA GLY A 99 -22.77 16.05 -7.38
C GLY A 99 -21.96 16.63 -8.55
N LYS A 100 -20.72 17.11 -8.31
CA LYS A 100 -19.83 17.60 -9.37
C LYS A 100 -18.96 16.48 -9.90
N ARG A 101 -18.95 16.32 -11.22
CA ARG A 101 -18.14 15.32 -11.92
C ARG A 101 -16.93 15.98 -12.54
N GLU A 102 -15.76 15.41 -12.28
CA GLU A 102 -14.47 15.87 -12.78
C GLU A 102 -13.73 14.72 -13.48
N LYS A 103 -13.04 15.04 -14.57
CA LYS A 103 -12.12 14.09 -15.21
C LYS A 103 -10.80 14.07 -14.45
N VAL A 104 -10.28 12.88 -14.19
CA VAL A 104 -9.03 12.68 -13.46
C VAL A 104 -8.04 11.87 -14.29
N ARG A 105 -6.76 12.14 -14.09
CA ARG A 105 -5.64 11.39 -14.66
C ARG A 105 -4.48 11.35 -13.68
N GLY A 106 -3.67 10.31 -13.75
CA GLY A 106 -2.49 10.19 -12.90
C GLY A 106 -1.86 8.81 -12.99
N LEU A 107 -1.19 8.44 -11.91
CA LEU A 107 -0.58 7.14 -11.74
C LEU A 107 -1.18 6.47 -10.50
N SER A 108 -1.28 5.15 -10.54
CA SER A 108 -1.67 4.32 -9.42
C SER A 108 -0.68 3.20 -9.21
N TRP A 109 -0.73 2.63 -8.01
CA TRP A 109 -0.01 1.45 -7.59
C TRP A 109 -1.04 0.39 -7.19
N MET A 110 -0.81 -0.87 -7.56
CA MET A 110 -1.61 -1.99 -7.07
C MET A 110 -0.69 -2.99 -6.38
N ASP A 111 -1.04 -3.32 -5.14
CA ASP A 111 -0.46 -4.43 -4.39
C ASP A 111 -1.40 -5.63 -4.41
N HIS A 112 -0.83 -6.81 -4.58
CA HIS A 112 -1.53 -8.05 -4.36
C HIS A 112 -0.70 -8.94 -3.44
N GLU A 113 -1.24 -9.14 -2.24
CA GLU A 113 -0.64 -9.99 -1.21
C GLU A 113 -1.61 -11.12 -0.81
N PHE A 114 -1.12 -12.35 -0.80
CA PHE A 114 -1.89 -13.52 -0.38
C PHE A 114 -1.01 -14.53 0.36
N GLY A 115 -1.55 -15.12 1.43
CA GLY A 115 -0.79 -16.01 2.31
C GLY A 115 -1.19 -15.82 3.77
N SER A 116 -0.24 -16.06 4.68
CA SER A 116 -0.45 -15.82 6.11
C SER A 116 -0.31 -14.34 6.43
N ASN A 117 -1.44 -13.67 6.66
CA ASN A 117 -1.50 -12.23 6.88
C ASN A 117 -1.48 -11.83 8.38
N GLN A 118 -1.14 -12.76 9.27
CA GLN A 118 -1.19 -12.48 10.71
C GLN A 118 0.15 -11.89 11.19
N LEU A 119 0.07 -10.75 11.86
CA LEU A 119 1.23 -10.16 12.53
C LEU A 119 1.72 -11.11 13.62
N GLY A 120 3.05 -11.13 13.81
CA GLY A 120 3.64 -11.84 14.94
C GLY A 120 3.15 -11.27 16.27
N GLU A 121 3.12 -12.09 17.32
CA GLU A 121 2.69 -11.65 18.66
C GLU A 121 3.53 -10.50 19.21
N ASP A 122 4.77 -10.34 18.76
CA ASP A 122 5.69 -9.28 19.14
C ASP A 122 5.51 -7.98 18.33
N GLN A 123 4.73 -8.03 17.24
CA GLN A 123 4.50 -6.90 16.33
C GLN A 123 3.28 -6.08 16.76
N ILE A 124 3.33 -4.76 16.48
CA ILE A 124 2.25 -3.82 16.84
C ILE A 124 1.59 -3.16 15.61
N GLY A 125 2.30 -3.11 14.48
CA GLY A 125 1.82 -2.55 13.23
C GLY A 125 2.96 -2.38 12.23
N TRP A 126 2.68 -1.75 11.11
CA TRP A 126 3.66 -1.51 10.05
C TRP A 126 3.61 -0.08 9.54
N ASP A 127 4.72 0.34 8.94
CA ASP A 127 4.81 1.50 8.06
C ASP A 127 5.13 0.94 6.67
N TRP A 128 4.32 1.23 5.67
CA TRP A 128 4.50 0.77 4.29
C TRP A 128 4.55 1.98 3.35
N PHE A 129 5.46 1.93 2.38
CA PHE A 129 5.73 3.01 1.44
C PHE A 129 5.69 2.46 0.02
N SER A 130 4.90 3.06 -0.86
CA SER A 130 5.03 2.91 -2.32
C SER A 130 5.37 4.25 -2.94
N ILE A 131 6.55 4.34 -3.55
CA ILE A 131 7.08 5.57 -4.12
C ILE A 131 7.27 5.40 -5.63
N GLN A 132 6.75 6.34 -6.40
CA GLN A 132 6.91 6.46 -7.84
C GLN A 132 7.72 7.73 -8.14
N LEU A 133 8.92 7.55 -8.65
CA LEU A 133 9.82 8.66 -8.98
C LEU A 133 9.68 9.07 -10.45
N ASP A 134 10.02 10.34 -10.73
CA ASP A 134 9.87 10.95 -12.05
C ASP A 134 10.85 10.37 -13.09
N ASN A 135 11.97 9.83 -12.65
CA ASN A 135 12.93 9.10 -13.51
C ASN A 135 12.44 7.68 -13.86
N GLN A 136 11.17 7.37 -13.62
CA GLN A 136 10.54 6.07 -13.82
C GLN A 136 11.14 4.97 -12.95
N SER A 137 11.84 5.27 -11.86
CA SER A 137 12.14 4.25 -10.83
C SER A 137 11.04 4.24 -9.76
N GLU A 138 10.96 3.14 -9.00
CA GLU A 138 10.03 3.00 -7.90
C GLU A 138 10.68 2.35 -6.68
N LEU A 139 10.11 2.60 -5.50
CA LEU A 139 10.50 1.95 -4.25
C LEU A 139 9.25 1.42 -3.56
N MET A 140 9.31 0.17 -3.11
CA MET A 140 8.42 -0.35 -2.07
C MET A 140 9.27 -0.61 -0.83
N LEU A 141 8.87 -0.07 0.32
CA LEU A 141 9.55 -0.32 1.60
C LEU A 141 8.50 -0.63 2.66
N TYR A 142 8.80 -1.50 3.60
CA TYR A 142 8.03 -1.58 4.83
C TYR A 142 8.90 -1.75 6.06
N LEU A 143 8.38 -1.30 7.20
CA LEU A 143 8.92 -1.48 8.53
C LEU A 143 7.87 -2.17 9.37
N MET A 144 8.15 -3.39 9.82
CA MET A 144 7.32 -4.05 10.84
C MET A 144 7.78 -3.57 12.20
N ARG A 145 6.91 -2.88 12.93
CA ARG A 145 7.23 -2.31 14.24
C ARG A 145 6.88 -3.31 15.34
N ARG A 146 7.78 -3.44 16.30
CA ARG A 146 7.60 -4.32 17.47
C ARG A 146 7.08 -3.54 18.68
N LYS A 147 6.50 -4.28 19.63
CA LYS A 147 5.93 -3.74 20.88
C LYS A 147 6.98 -3.09 21.78
N ASP A 148 8.24 -3.50 21.68
CA ASP A 148 9.37 -2.93 22.41
C ASP A 148 9.94 -1.64 21.77
N GLY A 149 9.36 -1.20 20.65
CA GLY A 149 9.79 -0.02 19.91
C GLY A 149 10.87 -0.29 18.85
N SER A 150 11.39 -1.51 18.76
CA SER A 150 12.33 -1.90 17.71
C SER A 150 11.65 -2.17 16.37
N ILE A 151 12.43 -2.23 15.30
CA ILE A 151 11.98 -2.66 13.97
C ILE A 151 12.33 -4.14 13.79
N ASP A 152 11.39 -4.92 13.29
CA ASP A 152 11.59 -6.33 13.00
C ASP A 152 12.66 -6.51 11.90
N PRO A 153 13.68 -7.38 12.09
CA PRO A 153 14.72 -7.62 11.09
C PRO A 153 14.21 -8.13 9.74
N TYR A 154 12.99 -8.67 9.67
CA TYR A 154 12.33 -9.10 8.42
C TYR A 154 11.59 -7.95 7.71
N SER A 155 11.74 -6.72 8.18
CA SER A 155 11.42 -5.52 7.40
C SER A 155 12.25 -5.51 6.12
N SER A 156 11.61 -5.20 5.01
CA SER A 156 12.26 -5.31 3.70
C SER A 156 11.69 -4.30 2.70
N GLY A 157 12.26 -4.32 1.50
CA GLY A 157 11.80 -3.48 0.41
C GLY A 157 12.23 -4.01 -0.95
N THR A 158 11.95 -3.21 -1.97
CA THR A 158 12.31 -3.48 -3.36
C THR A 158 12.57 -2.17 -4.08
N VAL A 159 13.73 -2.06 -4.72
CA VAL A 159 13.99 -1.06 -5.75
C VAL A 159 13.52 -1.62 -7.08
N VAL A 160 12.79 -0.80 -7.84
CA VAL A 160 12.39 -1.10 -9.21
C VAL A 160 13.03 -0.06 -10.11
N TYR A 161 13.90 -0.50 -11.01
CA TYR A 161 14.60 0.37 -11.93
C TYR A 161 13.70 0.78 -13.10
N ALA A 162 14.11 1.81 -13.85
CA ALA A 162 13.38 2.28 -15.03
C ALA A 162 13.17 1.18 -16.08
N ASP A 163 14.13 0.27 -16.23
CA ASP A 163 14.08 -0.90 -17.12
C ASP A 163 13.34 -2.12 -16.53
N ALA A 164 12.62 -1.92 -15.41
CA ALA A 164 11.87 -2.93 -14.68
C ALA A 164 12.69 -4.07 -14.05
N ARG A 165 14.03 -4.02 -14.07
CA ARG A 165 14.81 -4.86 -13.17
C ARG A 165 14.49 -4.50 -11.72
N THR A 166 14.66 -5.46 -10.83
CA THR A 166 14.35 -5.27 -9.40
C THR A 166 15.54 -5.66 -8.54
N ARG A 167 15.67 -4.99 -7.40
CA ARG A 167 16.59 -5.38 -6.34
C ARG A 167 15.83 -5.49 -5.02
N HIS A 168 15.89 -6.66 -4.40
CA HIS A 168 15.40 -6.86 -3.05
C HIS A 168 16.29 -6.13 -2.04
N LEU A 169 15.67 -5.48 -1.06
CA LEU A 169 16.33 -4.80 0.05
C LEU A 169 15.99 -5.48 1.36
N THR A 170 17.00 -5.72 2.19
CA THR A 170 16.84 -6.06 3.60
C THR A 170 16.85 -4.80 4.45
N LEU A 171 16.44 -4.87 5.72
CA LEU A 171 16.51 -3.74 6.65
C LEU A 171 17.92 -3.10 6.78
N LYS A 172 18.99 -3.82 6.45
CA LYS A 172 20.36 -3.29 6.48
C LYS A 172 20.68 -2.38 5.28
N ASP A 173 19.94 -2.51 4.19
CA ASP A 173 20.22 -1.80 2.94
C ASP A 173 19.64 -0.38 2.94
N TYR A 174 18.66 -0.09 3.80
CA TYR A 174 17.96 1.20 3.82
C TYR A 174 17.74 1.73 5.24
N ARG A 175 17.58 3.05 5.33
CA ARG A 175 17.22 3.75 6.57
C ARG A 175 16.00 4.61 6.33
N VAL A 176 15.08 4.60 7.29
CA VAL A 176 13.94 5.52 7.35
C VAL A 176 14.05 6.31 8.65
N GLU A 177 14.32 7.60 8.53
CA GLU A 177 14.43 8.54 9.65
C GLU A 177 13.16 9.39 9.72
N VAL A 178 12.57 9.52 10.91
CA VAL A 178 11.40 10.36 11.15
C VAL A 178 11.86 11.80 11.37
N LEU A 179 11.41 12.71 10.51
CA LEU A 179 11.72 14.14 10.57
C LEU A 179 10.58 14.99 11.15
N GLY A 180 9.37 14.44 11.24
CA GLY A 180 8.19 15.18 11.68
C GLY A 180 7.01 14.27 11.98
N ARG A 181 6.14 14.74 12.87
CA ARG A 181 5.02 13.97 13.41
C ARG A 181 3.75 14.80 13.45
N TRP A 182 2.61 14.13 13.39
CA TRP A 182 1.29 14.72 13.54
C TRP A 182 0.45 13.89 14.50
N LYS A 183 -0.14 14.56 15.48
CA LYS A 183 -1.03 13.95 16.44
C LYS A 183 -2.47 14.10 15.97
N SER A 184 -3.16 12.98 15.78
CA SER A 184 -4.57 12.99 15.43
C SER A 184 -5.41 13.56 16.57
N PRO A 185 -6.23 14.60 16.33
CA PRO A 185 -7.20 15.07 17.32
C PRO A 185 -8.37 14.09 17.49
N LYS A 186 -8.56 13.13 16.58
CA LYS A 186 -9.68 12.17 16.61
C LYS A 186 -9.36 10.95 17.45
N SER A 187 -8.18 10.36 17.26
CA SER A 187 -7.77 9.12 17.92
C SER A 187 -6.72 9.32 19.02
N GLY A 188 -6.05 10.48 19.04
CA GLY A 188 -4.90 10.75 19.92
C GLY A 188 -3.59 10.10 19.44
N ALA A 189 -3.63 9.31 18.37
CA ALA A 189 -2.46 8.67 17.78
C ALA A 189 -1.45 9.70 17.29
N ASP A 190 -0.16 9.41 17.48
CA ASP A 190 0.94 10.26 17.03
C ASP A 190 1.68 9.57 15.88
N TYR A 191 1.46 10.05 14.65
CA TYR A 191 1.98 9.44 13.43
C TYR A 191 3.27 10.14 13.00
N PRO A 192 4.34 9.43 12.63
CA PRO A 192 5.37 10.04 11.81
C PRO A 192 4.72 10.40 10.46
N ILE A 193 4.95 11.61 9.98
CA ILE A 193 4.35 12.06 8.71
C ILE A 193 5.37 12.70 7.78
N LYS A 194 6.62 12.82 8.22
CA LYS A 194 7.73 13.31 7.41
C LYS A 194 8.92 12.41 7.62
N TRP A 195 9.52 11.96 6.54
CA TRP A 195 10.61 10.99 6.58
C TRP A 195 11.76 11.37 5.67
N LYS A 196 12.96 10.96 6.08
CA LYS A 196 14.12 10.82 5.19
C LYS A 196 14.37 9.35 4.95
N VAL A 197 14.46 8.96 3.69
CA VAL A 197 14.77 7.60 3.25
C VAL A 197 16.12 7.59 2.56
N SER A 198 17.02 6.73 3.00
CA SER A 198 18.37 6.59 2.44
C SER A 198 18.62 5.13 2.04
N ILE A 199 19.13 4.90 0.84
CA ILE A 199 19.59 3.58 0.36
C ILE A 199 21.02 3.76 -0.17
N PRO A 200 22.06 3.69 0.69
CA PRO A 200 23.41 4.11 0.34
C PRO A 200 24.01 3.34 -0.84
N SER A 201 23.75 2.03 -0.93
CA SER A 201 24.25 1.19 -2.02
C SER A 201 23.65 1.53 -3.40
N GLU A 202 22.53 2.26 -3.42
CA GLU A 202 21.87 2.76 -4.64
C GLU A 202 22.07 4.28 -4.81
N GLN A 203 22.80 4.93 -3.90
CA GLN A 203 22.97 6.38 -3.84
C GLN A 203 21.64 7.15 -3.86
N ILE A 204 20.63 6.61 -3.17
CA ILE A 204 19.28 7.20 -3.06
C ILE A 204 19.16 7.92 -1.72
N GLU A 205 18.73 9.17 -1.78
CA GLU A 205 18.40 10.00 -0.61
C GLU A 205 17.10 10.76 -0.92
N LEU A 206 16.02 10.46 -0.21
CA LEU A 206 14.68 11.00 -0.46
C LEU A 206 14.10 11.62 0.82
N GLU A 207 13.43 12.75 0.67
CA GLU A 207 12.51 13.29 1.66
C GLU A 207 11.08 13.02 1.20
N ILE A 208 10.27 12.48 2.11
CA ILE A 208 8.88 12.11 1.88
C ILE A 208 8.01 12.97 2.80
N THR A 209 7.06 13.69 2.21
CA THR A 209 6.16 14.62 2.91
C THR A 209 4.71 14.37 2.49
N PRO A 210 3.73 14.51 3.39
CA PRO A 210 2.34 14.26 3.04
C PRO A 210 1.78 15.47 2.29
N HIS A 211 0.79 15.25 1.42
CA HIS A 211 0.09 16.38 0.81
C HIS A 211 -0.65 17.23 1.86
N PHE A 212 -1.17 16.59 2.90
CA PHE A 212 -1.74 17.20 4.10
C PHE A 212 -1.75 16.15 5.23
N PRO A 213 -1.73 16.56 6.51
CA PRO A 213 -1.52 15.62 7.61
C PRO A 213 -2.76 14.80 7.99
N GLU A 214 -3.99 15.32 7.81
CA GLU A 214 -5.24 14.68 8.25
C GLU A 214 -5.72 13.51 7.36
N GLN A 215 -4.86 12.53 7.09
CA GLN A 215 -5.16 11.35 6.27
C GLN A 215 -5.43 10.08 7.11
N GLU A 216 -5.93 10.25 8.35
CA GLU A 216 -6.33 9.14 9.22
C GLU A 216 -7.70 8.56 8.84
N LEU A 217 -7.75 7.24 8.64
CA LEU A 217 -8.93 6.45 8.37
C LEU A 217 -9.31 5.59 9.60
N ILE A 218 -10.41 5.97 10.27
CA ILE A 218 -10.93 5.23 11.44
C ILE A 218 -12.01 4.25 11.00
N THR A 219 -11.72 2.95 11.08
CA THR A 219 -12.60 1.86 10.59
C THR A 219 -13.31 1.09 11.71
N ASN A 220 -13.59 1.73 12.85
CA ASN A 220 -14.19 1.08 14.04
C ASN A 220 -15.49 0.29 13.78
N ARG A 221 -16.22 0.63 12.71
CA ARG A 221 -17.47 -0.05 12.31
C ARG A 221 -17.26 -1.19 11.30
N SER A 222 -16.05 -1.38 10.77
CA SER A 222 -15.68 -2.46 9.86
C SER A 222 -14.51 -3.29 10.43
N THR A 223 -13.28 -3.08 9.95
CA THR A 223 -12.11 -3.91 10.29
C THR A 223 -11.55 -3.62 11.68
N ARG A 224 -11.95 -2.51 12.32
CA ARG A 224 -11.48 -2.06 13.64
C ARG A 224 -9.98 -1.77 13.69
N VAL A 225 -9.38 -1.52 12.53
CA VAL A 225 -8.01 -1.06 12.40
C VAL A 225 -8.01 0.40 12.00
N THR A 226 -7.42 1.26 12.83
CA THR A 226 -7.19 2.65 12.42
C THR A 226 -5.92 2.71 11.61
N TYR A 227 -6.04 3.29 10.42
CA TYR A 227 -4.93 3.50 9.50
C TYR A 227 -4.64 4.99 9.38
N TRP A 228 -3.41 5.32 9.03
CA TRP A 228 -3.11 6.57 8.33
C TRP A 228 -2.73 6.20 6.89
N GLU A 229 -3.44 6.80 5.93
CA GLU A 229 -3.52 6.34 4.54
C GLU A 229 -3.25 7.52 3.61
N GLY A 230 -1.98 7.89 3.49
CA GLY A 230 -1.63 9.21 2.99
C GLY A 230 -0.92 9.26 1.66
N ALA A 231 -1.46 10.09 0.77
CA ALA A 231 -0.76 10.54 -0.42
C ALA A 231 0.41 11.44 -0.02
N VAL A 232 1.58 11.13 -0.57
CA VAL A 232 2.84 11.83 -0.26
C VAL A 232 3.51 12.38 -1.53
N ARG A 233 4.25 13.48 -1.37
CA ARG A 233 5.21 14.01 -2.33
C ARG A 233 6.61 13.56 -1.94
N VAL A 234 7.43 13.32 -2.95
CA VAL A 234 8.84 12.95 -2.79
C VAL A 234 9.74 13.94 -3.48
N THR A 235 10.85 14.28 -2.81
CA THR A 235 11.95 15.07 -3.36
C THR A 235 13.26 14.47 -2.89
N GLY A 236 14.31 14.49 -3.72
CA GLY A 236 15.59 13.96 -3.29
C GLY A 236 16.60 13.85 -4.41
N THR A 237 17.50 12.87 -4.27
CA THR A 237 18.51 12.57 -5.27
C THR A 237 18.72 11.07 -5.48
N ILE A 238 19.09 10.70 -6.70
CA ILE A 238 19.62 9.38 -7.07
C ILE A 238 20.93 9.63 -7.81
N GLU A 239 22.03 9.00 -7.38
CA GLU A 239 23.36 9.24 -7.94
C GLU A 239 23.71 10.74 -8.01
N LYS A 240 23.34 11.49 -6.95
CA LYS A 240 23.47 12.95 -6.83
C LYS A 240 22.65 13.79 -7.83
N LYS A 241 21.83 13.18 -8.69
CA LYS A 241 20.90 13.89 -9.57
C LYS A 241 19.58 14.10 -8.86
N THR A 242 19.03 15.32 -8.93
CA THR A 242 17.72 15.63 -8.35
C THR A 242 16.63 14.76 -8.96
N VAL A 243 15.74 14.26 -8.10
CA VAL A 243 14.55 13.50 -8.51
C VAL A 243 13.36 13.96 -7.67
N GLY A 244 12.20 14.07 -8.33
CA GLY A 244 10.91 14.24 -7.68
C GLY A 244 10.08 12.96 -7.76
N GLY A 245 8.91 12.99 -7.13
CA GLY A 245 7.95 11.93 -7.28
C GLY A 245 6.73 12.10 -6.39
N ALA A 246 5.91 11.07 -6.38
CA ALA A 246 4.75 10.94 -5.53
C ALA A 246 4.68 9.51 -4.99
N GLY A 247 3.81 9.29 -4.01
CA GLY A 247 3.63 7.97 -3.46
C GLY A 247 2.48 7.89 -2.48
N TYR A 248 2.49 6.80 -1.75
CA TYR A 248 1.55 6.50 -0.69
C TYR A 248 2.29 5.93 0.51
N VAL A 249 1.85 6.30 1.71
CA VAL A 249 2.33 5.71 2.95
C VAL A 249 1.13 5.23 3.76
N GLU A 250 1.14 3.95 4.08
CA GLU A 250 0.15 3.30 4.96
C GLU A 250 0.81 3.05 6.31
N MET A 251 0.12 3.41 7.40
CA MET A 251 0.57 3.11 8.75
C MET A 251 -0.56 2.56 9.60
N THR A 252 -0.23 1.53 10.38
CA THR A 252 -1.16 0.89 11.32
C THR A 252 -0.55 0.81 12.71
N GLY A 253 -1.35 0.58 13.75
CA GLY A 253 -0.83 0.29 15.10
C GLY A 253 -0.41 1.51 15.94
N TYR A 254 -0.65 2.74 15.47
CA TYR A 254 -0.37 3.98 16.23
C TYR A 254 -1.52 4.41 17.14
N ALA A 255 -2.77 4.20 16.73
CA ALA A 255 -3.94 4.55 17.53
C ALA A 255 -4.28 3.51 18.59
N SER A 256 -4.11 2.23 18.26
CA SER A 256 -4.33 1.11 19.16
C SER A 256 -3.64 -0.14 18.62
N LYS A 257 -3.41 -1.13 19.49
CA LYS A 257 -2.87 -2.43 19.08
C LYS A 257 -3.79 -3.09 18.06
N LEU A 258 -3.20 -3.58 16.99
CA LEU A 258 -3.92 -4.36 15.99
C LEU A 258 -4.42 -5.67 16.61
N LYS A 259 -5.70 -5.97 16.35
CA LYS A 259 -6.32 -7.27 16.63
C LYS A 259 -6.74 -7.85 15.28
N ILE A 260 -5.78 -8.44 14.57
CA ILE A 260 -5.96 -9.04 13.25
C ILE A 260 -5.88 -10.56 13.38
#